data_AF-A0A139WD61-F1
#
_entry.id   AF-A0A139WD61-F1
#
_cell.length_a   1.000
_cell.length_b   1.000
_cell.length_c   1.000
_cell.angle_alpha   90.00
_cell.angle_beta   90.00
_cell.angle_gamma   90.00
#
_symmetry.space_group_name_H-M   'P 1'
#
loop_
_entity.id
_entity.type
_entity.pdbx_description
1 polymer ?
#
loop_
_entity_poly.entity_id
_entity_poly.type
_entity_poly.pdbx_seq_one_letter_code
_entity_poly.pdbx_strand_id
1 'polypeptide(L)'
;MALFGAPNYVLCVFLVIFCVVKSDKKCSKALNDYETYLGTKTPYRIVANYSTSEIKYDDCKAVKLWAMVRHGTRNPNVKLIERMNTRLVEIRDAILENFPEGNGEINNFDLDLFRGWSPKLEANDEKKLTHEGEDEMVLLAERLQSRFPGILTSVYSDSAFKVMEYAEDLKYYWIDGYGHELTYKQACPALTNMIEFFQTNESLPKSTVYFTHSGTLLKMLAHLELYKEEKHLLADDYDKNSDRNWKVSQIDSFGTNLIFILFDCQGRKKVLTMHQEDIVRLQSCPNSDLCDFDTFINYYNKDLECPFDTMCENEL
;
A
#
# COMPACT_ATOMS: atom_id res chain seq x y z
N MET A 1 -56.47 -9.39 64.57
CA MET A 1 -57.50 -9.21 63.51
C MET A 1 -56.74 -8.74 62.28
N ALA A 2 -56.75 -9.57 61.23
CA ALA A 2 -56.26 -9.32 59.86
C ALA A 2 -54.75 -9.04 59.66
N LEU A 3 -54.05 -9.48 58.61
CA LEU A 3 -54.11 -10.54 57.57
C LEU A 3 -52.86 -10.25 56.68
N PHE A 4 -52.04 -11.27 56.37
CA PHE A 4 -51.06 -11.41 55.24
C PHE A 4 -50.02 -10.29 54.97
N GLY A 5 -48.75 -10.55 54.68
CA GLY A 5 -48.16 -11.61 53.84
C GLY A 5 -47.63 -10.99 52.54
N ALA A 6 -46.30 -10.97 52.37
CA ALA A 6 -45.48 -10.40 51.27
C ALA A 6 -45.91 -10.82 49.82
N PRO A 7 -45.33 -10.30 48.70
CA PRO A 7 -44.06 -9.56 48.55
C PRO A 7 -44.04 -8.37 47.55
N ASN A 8 -43.07 -7.47 47.74
CA ASN A 8 -42.56 -6.59 46.69
C ASN A 8 -41.42 -7.31 45.95
N TYR A 9 -41.30 -6.98 44.66
CA TYR A 9 -40.22 -7.25 43.69
C TYR A 9 -40.66 -8.11 42.49
N VAL A 10 -40.26 -7.59 41.32
CA VAL A 10 -40.23 -8.25 40.00
C VAL A 10 -41.55 -8.26 39.23
N LEU A 11 -42.01 -7.11 38.71
CA LEU A 11 -42.77 -7.12 37.43
C LEU A 11 -42.97 -5.73 36.77
N CYS A 12 -41.99 -4.82 36.76
CA CYS A 12 -42.14 -3.54 36.04
C CYS A 12 -40.96 -3.15 35.12
N VAL A 13 -40.03 -4.05 34.83
CA VAL A 13 -38.90 -3.76 33.91
C VAL A 13 -38.90 -4.65 32.66
N PHE A 14 -39.82 -5.62 32.56
CA PHE A 14 -39.85 -6.56 31.42
C PHE A 14 -40.67 -6.10 30.20
N LEU A 15 -41.21 -4.88 30.17
CA LEU A 15 -42.07 -4.41 29.06
C LEU A 15 -41.49 -3.28 28.21
N VAL A 16 -40.21 -2.94 28.36
CA VAL A 16 -39.55 -1.90 27.54
C VAL A 16 -38.32 -2.41 26.75
N ILE A 17 -37.93 -3.68 26.91
CA ILE A 17 -36.75 -4.27 26.23
C ILE A 17 -37.15 -5.34 25.19
N PHE A 18 -38.23 -5.11 24.43
CA PHE A 18 -38.55 -5.98 23.29
C PHE A 18 -39.04 -5.26 22.02
N CYS A 19 -38.86 -3.94 21.93
CA CYS A 19 -39.11 -3.17 20.70
C CYS A 19 -37.89 -2.35 20.28
N VAL A 20 -36.67 -2.87 20.50
CA VAL A 20 -35.45 -2.31 19.92
C VAL A 20 -34.90 -3.34 18.92
N VAL A 21 -35.01 -2.94 17.64
CA VAL A 21 -34.42 -3.54 16.44
C VAL A 21 -35.04 -4.85 15.93
N LYS A 22 -36.12 -4.70 15.16
CA LYS A 22 -36.19 -5.33 13.84
C LYS A 22 -36.33 -4.26 12.77
N SER A 23 -35.27 -3.48 12.59
CA SER A 23 -34.96 -3.02 11.25
C SER A 23 -34.29 -4.21 10.56
N ASP A 24 -35.05 -4.96 9.78
CA ASP A 24 -34.46 -5.90 8.83
C ASP A 24 -33.64 -5.06 7.85
N LYS A 25 -32.35 -4.87 8.15
CA LYS A 25 -31.35 -4.38 7.21
C LYS A 25 -31.21 -5.40 6.08
N LYS A 26 -32.17 -5.39 5.16
CA LYS A 26 -32.14 -6.23 3.95
C LYS A 26 -31.15 -5.73 2.89
N CYS A 27 -30.38 -4.67 3.16
CA CYS A 27 -29.30 -4.19 2.28
C CYS A 27 -27.87 -4.51 2.76
N SER A 28 -27.68 -5.32 3.81
CA SER A 28 -26.32 -5.72 4.22
C SER A 28 -25.91 -7.13 3.79
N LYS A 29 -26.87 -7.99 3.42
CA LYS A 29 -26.55 -9.39 3.03
C LYS A 29 -26.32 -9.59 1.54
N ALA A 30 -26.80 -8.70 0.68
CA ALA A 30 -26.60 -8.78 -0.77
C ALA A 30 -25.16 -8.44 -1.18
N LEU A 31 -24.47 -7.60 -0.41
CA LEU A 31 -23.09 -7.18 -0.69
C LEU A 31 -22.02 -8.23 -0.32
N ASN A 32 -22.33 -9.28 0.45
CA ASN A 32 -21.32 -10.27 0.83
C ASN A 32 -21.24 -11.49 -0.10
N ASP A 33 -22.20 -11.67 -1.03
CA ASP A 33 -22.23 -12.87 -1.87
C ASP A 33 -21.74 -12.60 -3.30
N TYR A 34 -21.77 -11.34 -3.78
CA TYR A 34 -21.40 -11.03 -5.17
C TYR A 34 -19.95 -11.37 -5.50
N GLU A 35 -19.05 -11.27 -4.51
CA GLU A 35 -17.62 -11.54 -4.69
C GLU A 35 -17.36 -12.99 -5.11
N THR A 36 -18.25 -13.92 -4.77
CA THR A 36 -18.18 -15.33 -5.21
C THR A 36 -18.63 -15.53 -6.66
N TYR A 37 -19.32 -14.54 -7.25
CA TYR A 37 -19.88 -14.62 -8.61
C TYR A 37 -19.11 -13.75 -9.62
N LEU A 38 -17.90 -13.29 -9.29
CA LEU A 38 -17.05 -12.51 -10.19
C LEU A 38 -16.28 -13.38 -11.21
N GLY A 39 -16.52 -14.70 -11.22
CA GLY A 39 -15.92 -15.64 -12.15
C GLY A 39 -14.39 -15.60 -12.08
N THR A 40 -13.72 -15.41 -13.22
CA THR A 40 -12.25 -15.34 -13.28
C THR A 40 -11.63 -14.11 -12.62
N LYS A 41 -12.46 -13.19 -12.11
CA LYS A 41 -12.11 -11.98 -11.37
C LYS A 41 -12.41 -12.08 -9.87
N THR A 42 -12.90 -13.22 -9.41
CA THR A 42 -13.06 -13.51 -7.99
C THR A 42 -11.70 -13.41 -7.30
N PRO A 43 -11.54 -12.53 -6.29
CA PRO A 43 -10.31 -12.45 -5.52
C PRO A 43 -10.04 -13.77 -4.81
N TYR A 44 -8.77 -14.15 -4.72
CA TYR A 44 -8.37 -15.44 -4.16
C TYR A 44 -8.75 -15.54 -2.68
N ARG A 45 -8.83 -14.42 -1.94
CA ARG A 45 -9.28 -14.40 -0.54
C ARG A 45 -10.63 -15.09 -0.31
N ILE A 46 -11.50 -15.07 -1.31
CA ILE A 46 -12.86 -15.63 -1.22
C ILE A 46 -12.82 -17.16 -1.18
N VAL A 47 -11.83 -17.77 -1.83
CA VAL A 47 -11.73 -19.23 -2.00
C VAL A 47 -10.49 -19.83 -1.33
N ALA A 48 -9.62 -18.98 -0.77
CA ALA A 48 -8.39 -19.41 -0.15
C ALA A 48 -8.67 -20.33 1.04
N ASN A 49 -8.00 -21.48 1.06
CA ASN A 49 -7.85 -22.23 2.29
C ASN A 49 -6.79 -21.52 3.15
N TYR A 50 -7.20 -21.00 4.30
CA TYR A 50 -6.32 -20.28 5.22
C TYR A 50 -5.62 -21.17 6.25
N SER A 51 -5.96 -22.46 6.32
CA SER A 51 -5.26 -23.39 7.21
C SER A 51 -3.79 -23.50 6.82
N THR A 52 -2.90 -23.19 7.75
CA THR A 52 -1.44 -23.37 7.62
C THR A 52 -0.97 -24.73 8.13
N SER A 53 -1.90 -25.58 8.58
CA SER A 53 -1.58 -26.90 9.15
C SER A 53 -0.78 -27.73 8.15
N GLU A 54 0.30 -28.33 8.63
CA GLU A 54 1.12 -29.24 7.84
C GLU A 54 0.26 -30.39 7.30
N ILE A 55 0.40 -30.70 6.01
CA ILE A 55 -0.33 -31.81 5.38
C ILE A 55 0.46 -33.09 5.59
N LYS A 56 -0.01 -33.94 6.52
CA LYS A 56 0.63 -35.19 6.92
C LYS A 56 -0.28 -36.39 6.64
N TYR A 57 0.35 -37.50 6.30
CA TYR A 57 -0.27 -38.83 6.26
C TYR A 57 0.66 -39.79 7.00
N ASP A 58 0.07 -40.73 7.76
CA ASP A 58 0.85 -41.70 8.53
C ASP A 58 1.81 -42.47 7.62
N ASP A 59 3.05 -42.63 8.08
CA ASP A 59 4.16 -43.28 7.38
C ASP A 59 4.52 -42.70 6.00
N CYS A 60 4.06 -41.49 5.65
CA CYS A 60 4.32 -40.83 4.37
C CYS A 60 5.14 -39.54 4.52
N LYS A 61 5.99 -39.25 3.52
CA LYS A 61 6.72 -37.96 3.42
C LYS A 61 6.52 -37.33 2.05
N ALA A 62 6.13 -36.05 2.03
CA ALA A 62 6.11 -35.25 0.81
C ALA A 62 7.54 -34.97 0.34
N VAL A 63 7.85 -35.27 -0.94
CA VAL A 63 9.23 -35.22 -1.48
C VAL A 63 9.44 -34.25 -2.64
N LYS A 64 8.39 -33.91 -3.40
CA LYS A 64 8.45 -32.97 -4.53
C LYS A 64 7.12 -32.21 -4.60
N LEU A 65 7.20 -30.93 -4.91
CA LEU A 65 6.06 -30.04 -5.15
C LEU A 65 6.18 -29.50 -6.57
N TRP A 66 5.12 -29.61 -7.36
CA TRP A 66 4.99 -28.93 -8.64
C TRP A 66 3.66 -28.18 -8.61
N ALA A 67 3.69 -26.89 -8.92
CA ALA A 67 2.52 -26.02 -8.84
C ALA A 67 2.44 -25.13 -10.09
N MET A 68 1.22 -24.95 -10.58
CA MET A 68 0.89 -23.91 -11.54
C MET A 68 0.07 -22.86 -10.81
N VAL A 69 0.64 -21.67 -10.63
CA VAL A 69 0.02 -20.56 -9.90
C VAL A 69 -0.30 -19.46 -10.91
N ARG A 70 -1.56 -19.03 -10.94
CA ARG A 70 -1.99 -17.87 -11.73
C ARG A 70 -1.55 -16.59 -11.01
N HIS A 71 -1.26 -15.54 -11.76
CA HIS A 71 -1.02 -14.20 -11.19
C HIS A 71 -2.12 -13.81 -10.18
N GLY A 72 -1.77 -12.99 -9.19
CA GLY A 72 -2.74 -12.41 -8.25
C GLY A 72 -3.70 -11.41 -8.91
N THR A 73 -4.57 -10.82 -8.10
CA THR A 73 -5.51 -9.78 -8.53
C THR A 73 -4.78 -8.60 -9.19
N ARG A 74 -5.28 -8.17 -10.35
CA ARG A 74 -4.62 -7.16 -11.19
C ARG A 74 -5.62 -6.26 -11.89
N ASN A 75 -5.15 -5.09 -12.28
CA ASN A 75 -5.90 -4.12 -13.06
C ASN A 75 -6.36 -4.69 -14.42
N PRO A 76 -7.45 -4.15 -14.98
CA PRO A 76 -7.94 -4.51 -16.31
C PRO A 76 -6.94 -4.21 -17.44
N ASN A 77 -7.28 -4.61 -18.66
CA ASN A 77 -6.55 -4.13 -19.85
C ASN A 77 -7.03 -2.72 -20.25
N VAL A 78 -6.25 -2.00 -21.04
CA VAL A 78 -6.53 -0.61 -21.45
C VAL A 78 -7.91 -0.46 -22.06
N LYS A 79 -8.32 -1.40 -22.93
CA LYS A 79 -9.66 -1.36 -23.55
C LYS A 79 -10.79 -1.40 -22.53
N LEU A 80 -10.62 -2.17 -21.44
CA LEU A 80 -11.60 -2.22 -20.37
C LEU A 80 -11.51 -1.00 -19.46
N ILE A 81 -10.30 -0.48 -19.19
CA ILE A 81 -10.11 0.76 -18.42
C ILE A 81 -10.81 1.93 -19.12
N GLU A 82 -10.56 2.14 -20.41
CA GLU A 82 -11.21 3.20 -21.21
C GLU A 82 -12.73 3.07 -21.22
N ARG A 83 -13.24 1.85 -21.35
CA ARG A 83 -14.68 1.58 -21.29
C ARG A 83 -15.25 1.84 -19.89
N MET A 84 -14.51 1.52 -18.83
CA MET A 84 -14.93 1.80 -17.45
C MET A 84 -14.99 3.31 -17.20
N ASN A 85 -13.96 4.04 -17.61
CA ASN A 85 -13.84 5.49 -17.43
C ASN A 85 -14.93 6.28 -18.16
N THR A 86 -15.57 5.68 -19.17
CA THR A 86 -16.72 6.26 -19.88
C THR A 86 -18.04 5.73 -19.33
N ARG A 87 -18.24 4.41 -19.39
CA ARG A 87 -19.54 3.78 -19.11
C ARG A 87 -19.96 3.89 -17.64
N LEU A 88 -19.02 3.80 -16.70
CA LEU A 88 -19.37 3.91 -15.27
C LEU A 88 -19.73 5.33 -14.88
N VAL A 89 -19.15 6.34 -15.54
CA VAL A 89 -19.51 7.75 -15.37
C VAL A 89 -20.94 8.00 -15.85
N GLU A 90 -21.30 7.52 -17.05
CA GLU A 90 -22.68 7.61 -17.56
C GLU A 90 -23.70 6.95 -16.61
N ILE A 91 -23.34 5.80 -16.03
CA ILE A 91 -24.21 5.10 -15.07
C ILE A 91 -24.35 5.89 -13.78
N ARG A 92 -23.24 6.42 -13.23
CA ARG A 92 -23.26 7.29 -12.04
C ARG A 92 -24.19 8.47 -12.26
N ASP A 93 -24.01 9.20 -13.36
CA ASP A 93 -24.78 10.42 -13.63
C ASP A 93 -26.28 10.10 -13.80
N ALA A 94 -26.60 9.01 -14.52
CA ALA A 94 -27.97 8.54 -14.64
C ALA A 94 -28.59 8.16 -13.27
N ILE A 95 -27.83 7.56 -12.35
CA ILE A 95 -28.31 7.28 -10.99
C ILE A 95 -28.60 8.59 -10.24
N LEU A 96 -27.69 9.56 -10.28
CA LEU A 96 -27.84 10.83 -9.55
C LEU A 96 -29.01 11.68 -10.09
N GLU A 97 -29.24 11.68 -11.40
CA GLU A 97 -30.36 12.41 -12.03
C GLU A 97 -31.73 11.82 -11.69
N ASN A 98 -31.84 10.49 -11.62
CA ASN A 98 -33.12 9.81 -11.36
C ASN A 98 -33.45 9.72 -9.86
N PHE A 99 -32.48 9.94 -8.97
CA PHE A 99 -32.66 9.85 -7.51
C PHE A 99 -32.11 11.09 -6.78
N PRO A 100 -32.68 12.31 -6.98
CA PRO A 100 -32.12 13.56 -6.46
C PRO A 100 -32.23 13.71 -4.93
N GLU A 101 -33.28 13.19 -4.30
CA GLU A 101 -33.51 13.24 -2.85
C GLU A 101 -34.14 11.93 -2.34
N GLY A 102 -33.34 10.88 -2.14
CA GLY A 102 -33.63 9.70 -1.30
C GLY A 102 -35.03 9.05 -1.33
N ASN A 103 -35.82 9.21 -2.39
CA ASN A 103 -37.26 8.87 -2.39
C ASN A 103 -37.56 7.54 -3.12
N GLY A 104 -36.63 6.59 -3.03
CA GLY A 104 -36.72 5.28 -3.67
C GLY A 104 -35.73 4.28 -3.07
N GLU A 105 -35.60 3.10 -3.68
CA GLU A 105 -34.83 1.94 -3.20
C GLU A 105 -33.33 2.21 -2.88
N ILE A 106 -32.80 3.39 -3.22
CA ILE A 106 -31.42 3.84 -2.95
C ILE A 106 -31.45 4.96 -1.90
N ASN A 107 -30.67 4.80 -0.83
CA ASN A 107 -30.61 5.77 0.27
C ASN A 107 -29.62 6.91 -0.01
N ASN A 108 -29.69 8.00 0.76
CA ASN A 108 -28.84 9.18 0.58
C ASN A 108 -27.34 8.89 0.77
N PHE A 109 -26.96 7.94 1.63
CA PHE A 109 -25.55 7.58 1.84
C PHE A 109 -24.93 6.98 0.57
N ASP A 110 -25.64 6.08 -0.11
CA ASP A 110 -25.18 5.51 -1.37
C ASP A 110 -25.09 6.59 -2.47
N LEU A 111 -26.03 7.54 -2.48
CA LEU A 111 -25.98 8.68 -3.42
C LEU A 111 -24.76 9.58 -3.16
N ASP A 112 -24.40 9.80 -1.91
CA ASP A 112 -23.19 10.56 -1.55
C ASP A 112 -21.91 9.83 -2.01
N LEU A 113 -21.86 8.50 -1.92
CA LEU A 113 -20.77 7.71 -2.50
C LEU A 113 -20.68 7.90 -4.02
N PHE A 114 -21.81 7.89 -4.73
CA PHE A 114 -21.81 8.17 -6.17
C PHE A 114 -21.36 9.60 -6.48
N ARG A 115 -21.77 10.60 -5.70
CA ARG A 115 -21.34 12.01 -5.88
C ARG A 115 -19.83 12.18 -5.70
N GLY A 116 -19.25 11.50 -4.72
CA GLY A 116 -17.81 11.52 -4.45
C GLY A 116 -16.97 10.64 -5.39
N TRP A 117 -17.59 9.73 -6.14
CA TRP A 117 -16.86 8.77 -6.97
C TRP A 117 -16.44 9.36 -8.33
N SER A 118 -15.19 9.08 -8.70
CA SER A 118 -14.61 9.36 -10.01
C SER A 118 -13.75 8.17 -10.50
N PRO A 119 -13.52 8.03 -11.82
CA PRO A 119 -12.62 7.01 -12.33
C PRO A 119 -11.18 7.24 -11.83
N LYS A 120 -10.57 6.22 -11.21
CA LYS A 120 -9.22 6.29 -10.64
C LYS A 120 -8.14 5.57 -11.47
N LEU A 121 -8.50 4.82 -12.52
CA LEU A 121 -7.55 4.02 -13.31
C LEU A 121 -7.16 4.71 -14.62
N GLU A 122 -5.86 4.76 -14.90
CA GLU A 122 -5.31 5.29 -16.15
C GLU A 122 -4.90 4.18 -17.12
N ALA A 123 -4.70 4.51 -18.40
CA ALA A 123 -4.30 3.55 -19.42
C ALA A 123 -2.95 2.86 -19.11
N ASN A 124 -2.02 3.60 -18.47
CA ASN A 124 -0.73 3.10 -18.02
C ASN A 124 -0.85 2.09 -16.85
N ASP A 125 -2.02 1.98 -16.21
CA ASP A 125 -2.27 1.03 -15.12
C ASP A 125 -2.69 -0.36 -15.61
N GLU A 126 -2.75 -0.57 -16.93
CA GLU A 126 -3.12 -1.84 -17.51
C GLU A 126 -2.29 -3.00 -16.93
N LYS A 127 -3.00 -4.06 -16.49
CA LYS A 127 -2.43 -5.35 -16.05
C LYS A 127 -1.50 -5.28 -14.84
N LYS A 128 -1.21 -4.11 -14.26
CA LYS A 128 -0.46 -3.99 -13.01
C LYS A 128 -1.13 -4.82 -11.90
N LEU A 129 -0.33 -5.48 -11.07
CA LEU A 129 -0.83 -6.16 -9.88
C LEU A 129 -1.42 -5.11 -8.94
N THR A 130 -2.52 -5.44 -8.27
CA THR A 130 -3.04 -4.57 -7.21
C THR A 130 -2.36 -4.95 -5.89
N HIS A 131 -2.39 -4.08 -4.89
CA HIS A 131 -1.92 -4.43 -3.53
C HIS A 131 -2.52 -5.75 -3.02
N GLU A 132 -3.82 -5.97 -3.27
CA GLU A 132 -4.43 -7.26 -2.97
C GLU A 132 -3.76 -8.44 -3.70
N GLY A 133 -3.44 -8.29 -4.98
CA GLY A 133 -2.80 -9.35 -5.75
C GLY A 133 -1.38 -9.67 -5.26
N GLU A 134 -0.68 -8.69 -4.72
CA GLU A 134 0.62 -8.86 -4.07
C GLU A 134 0.47 -9.70 -2.80
N ASP A 135 -0.44 -9.30 -1.91
CA ASP A 135 -0.75 -10.02 -0.67
C ASP A 135 -1.21 -11.45 -0.94
N GLU A 136 -2.05 -11.66 -1.97
CA GLU A 136 -2.50 -12.99 -2.37
C GLU A 136 -1.34 -13.94 -2.68
N MET A 137 -0.32 -13.45 -3.39
CA MET A 137 0.84 -14.24 -3.80
C MET A 137 1.78 -14.51 -2.63
N VAL A 138 2.08 -13.49 -1.82
CA VAL A 138 2.92 -13.62 -0.62
C VAL A 138 2.29 -14.60 0.36
N LEU A 139 1.03 -14.38 0.72
CA LEU A 139 0.33 -15.24 1.68
C LEU A 139 0.11 -16.65 1.14
N LEU A 140 -0.02 -16.84 -0.18
CA LEU A 140 -0.02 -18.18 -0.77
C LEU A 140 1.31 -18.90 -0.60
N ALA A 141 2.44 -18.21 -0.82
CA ALA A 141 3.77 -18.77 -0.64
C ALA A 141 4.02 -19.17 0.83
N GLU A 142 3.69 -18.30 1.79
CA GLU A 142 3.83 -18.58 3.23
C GLU A 142 2.98 -19.79 3.66
N ARG A 143 1.73 -19.88 3.18
CA ARG A 143 0.87 -21.04 3.46
C ARG A 143 1.42 -22.32 2.84
N LEU A 144 1.96 -22.26 1.62
CA LEU A 144 2.58 -23.43 0.99
C LEU A 144 3.82 -23.89 1.76
N GLN A 145 4.66 -22.95 2.19
CA GLN A 145 5.83 -23.23 3.02
C GLN A 145 5.43 -23.90 4.34
N SER A 146 4.42 -23.35 5.02
CA SER A 146 3.90 -23.90 6.28
C SER A 146 3.30 -25.29 6.12
N ARG A 147 2.62 -25.56 4.99
CA ARG A 147 1.99 -26.87 4.72
C ARG A 147 2.97 -27.96 4.34
N PHE A 148 4.09 -27.59 3.73
CA PHE A 148 5.08 -28.52 3.19
C PHE A 148 6.51 -28.14 3.60
N PRO A 149 6.80 -28.03 4.91
CA PRO A 149 8.09 -27.55 5.41
C PRO A 149 9.25 -28.48 5.00
N GLY A 150 8.97 -29.76 4.72
CA GLY A 150 9.95 -30.73 4.25
C GLY A 150 10.30 -30.66 2.75
N ILE A 151 9.52 -29.93 1.94
CA ILE A 151 9.82 -29.67 0.51
C ILE A 151 10.27 -28.22 0.33
N LEU A 152 9.46 -27.28 0.82
CA LEU A 152 9.75 -25.86 0.83
C LEU A 152 10.55 -25.51 2.08
N THR A 153 11.61 -26.28 2.31
CA THR A 153 12.58 -26.01 3.36
C THR A 153 13.29 -24.68 3.08
N SER A 154 13.86 -24.06 4.12
CA SER A 154 14.86 -23.00 3.97
C SER A 154 16.21 -23.50 3.38
N VAL A 155 16.24 -24.65 2.70
CA VAL A 155 17.48 -25.25 2.19
C VAL A 155 18.03 -24.41 1.06
N TYR A 156 19.22 -23.88 1.32
CA TYR A 156 20.07 -23.09 0.45
C TYR A 156 20.17 -23.68 -0.97
N SER A 157 19.59 -22.99 -1.94
CA SER A 157 20.13 -22.97 -3.30
C SER A 157 20.18 -21.52 -3.77
N ASP A 158 21.31 -21.11 -4.36
CA ASP A 158 21.52 -19.74 -4.83
C ASP A 158 20.37 -19.27 -5.73
N SER A 159 19.80 -20.17 -6.53
CA SER A 159 18.67 -19.88 -7.40
C SER A 159 17.38 -19.63 -6.62
N ALA A 160 17.08 -20.40 -5.58
CA ALA A 160 15.85 -20.22 -4.81
C ALA A 160 15.87 -18.92 -4.01
N PHE A 161 17.02 -18.55 -3.44
CA PHE A 161 17.16 -17.31 -2.69
C PHE A 161 17.05 -16.06 -3.57
N LYS A 162 17.60 -16.08 -4.78
CA LYS A 162 17.46 -14.95 -5.71
C LYS A 162 16.02 -14.72 -6.16
N VAL A 163 15.23 -15.80 -6.32
CA VAL A 163 13.79 -15.67 -6.61
C VAL A 163 13.03 -15.06 -5.41
N MET A 164 13.35 -15.49 -4.19
CA MET A 164 12.74 -14.90 -2.99
C MET A 164 13.14 -13.44 -2.80
N GLU A 165 14.41 -13.09 -3.04
CA GLU A 165 14.88 -11.70 -3.02
C GLU A 165 14.09 -10.84 -4.02
N TYR A 166 13.94 -11.30 -5.26
CA TYR A 166 13.20 -10.56 -6.27
C TYR A 166 11.72 -10.37 -5.90
N ALA A 167 11.11 -11.38 -5.26
CA ALA A 167 9.73 -11.27 -4.79
C ALA A 167 9.57 -10.21 -3.70
N GLU A 168 10.50 -10.13 -2.74
CA GLU A 168 10.52 -9.07 -1.73
C GLU A 168 10.79 -7.69 -2.37
N ASP A 169 11.75 -7.60 -3.28
CA ASP A 169 12.04 -6.35 -3.99
C ASP A 169 10.82 -5.84 -4.75
N LEU A 170 10.10 -6.74 -5.42
CA LEU A 170 8.88 -6.40 -6.14
C LEU A 170 7.80 -5.87 -5.18
N LYS A 171 7.56 -6.55 -4.07
CA LYS A 171 6.60 -6.11 -3.05
C LYS A 171 6.88 -4.68 -2.59
N TYR A 172 8.09 -4.40 -2.15
CA TYR A 172 8.46 -3.07 -1.66
C TYR A 172 8.56 -2.02 -2.77
N TYR A 173 8.88 -2.42 -4.01
CA TYR A 173 8.85 -1.51 -5.16
C TYR A 173 7.44 -0.96 -5.40
N TRP A 174 6.41 -1.80 -5.28
CA TRP A 174 5.01 -1.41 -5.53
C TRP A 174 4.33 -0.77 -4.32
N ILE A 175 4.69 -1.17 -3.10
CA ILE A 175 4.08 -0.67 -1.84
C ILE A 175 4.78 0.58 -1.28
N ASP A 176 6.10 0.69 -1.42
CA ASP A 176 6.92 1.74 -0.79
C ASP A 176 7.86 2.46 -1.77
N GLY A 177 7.95 1.99 -3.01
CA GLY A 177 8.87 2.52 -4.02
C GLY A 177 8.16 3.22 -5.18
N TYR A 178 8.67 2.96 -6.39
CA TYR A 178 8.28 3.65 -7.61
C TYR A 178 7.04 3.09 -8.32
N GLY A 179 6.42 2.01 -7.83
CA GLY A 179 5.32 1.35 -8.56
C GLY A 179 4.14 2.28 -8.85
N HIS A 180 3.85 3.20 -7.94
CA HIS A 180 2.84 4.25 -8.12
C HIS A 180 3.37 5.61 -7.68
N GLU A 181 3.04 6.66 -8.42
CA GLU A 181 3.51 8.03 -8.14
C GLU A 181 3.12 8.51 -6.74
N LEU A 182 1.90 8.19 -6.30
CA LEU A 182 1.38 8.57 -4.99
C LEU A 182 2.17 7.95 -3.83
N THR A 183 2.71 6.74 -4.02
CA THR A 183 3.38 5.97 -2.96
C THR A 183 4.54 6.76 -2.35
N TYR A 184 5.46 7.22 -3.18
CA TYR A 184 6.66 7.93 -2.71
C TYR A 184 6.43 9.43 -2.53
N LYS A 185 5.39 10.03 -3.16
CA LYS A 185 4.99 11.43 -2.89
C LYS A 185 4.62 11.67 -1.43
N GLN A 186 4.17 10.65 -0.70
CA GLN A 186 3.92 10.71 0.73
C GLN A 186 5.14 11.11 1.57
N ALA A 187 6.37 11.02 1.02
CA ALA A 187 7.58 11.45 1.72
C ALA A 187 7.81 12.98 1.69
N CYS A 188 7.01 13.76 0.94
CA CYS A 188 7.21 15.21 0.84
C CYS A 188 7.20 15.95 2.20
N PRO A 189 6.39 15.60 3.23
CA PRO A 189 6.45 16.30 4.51
C PRO A 189 7.81 16.16 5.19
N ALA A 190 8.44 14.99 5.07
CA ALA A 190 9.77 14.75 5.63
C ALA A 190 10.85 15.55 4.88
N LEU A 191 10.75 15.62 3.55
CA LEU A 191 11.66 16.42 2.73
C LEU A 191 11.52 17.93 3.01
N THR A 192 10.29 18.44 3.07
CA THR A 192 9.98 19.84 3.39
C THR A 192 10.52 20.22 4.76
N ASN A 193 10.29 19.37 5.78
CA ASN A 193 10.82 19.62 7.12
C ASN A 193 12.35 19.73 7.14
N MET A 194 13.05 18.89 6.36
CA MET A 194 14.51 18.97 6.23
C MET A 194 14.97 20.28 5.58
N ILE A 195 14.29 20.74 4.53
CA ILE A 195 14.61 22.01 3.85
C ILE A 195 14.40 23.20 4.80
N GLU A 196 13.27 23.26 5.48
CA GLU A 196 12.94 24.32 6.46
C GLU A 196 14.00 24.37 7.57
N PHE A 197 14.42 23.20 8.07
CA PHE A 197 15.47 23.10 9.08
C PHE A 197 16.80 23.75 8.62
N PHE A 198 17.21 23.55 7.36
CA PHE A 198 18.43 24.16 6.79
C PHE A 198 18.30 25.65 6.43
N GLN A 199 17.08 26.13 6.20
CA GLN A 199 16.80 27.55 5.94
C GLN A 199 16.76 28.39 7.21
N THR A 200 16.47 27.77 8.35
CA THR A 200 16.27 28.53 9.59
C THR A 200 17.59 29.14 10.09
N ASN A 201 17.59 30.47 10.31
CA ASN A 201 18.74 31.23 10.82
C ASN A 201 18.76 31.34 12.36
N GLU A 202 17.81 30.71 13.04
CA GLU A 202 17.70 30.76 14.50
C GLU A 202 18.68 29.82 15.22
N SER A 203 18.88 30.03 16.52
CA SER A 203 19.67 29.18 17.43
C SER A 203 18.98 27.84 17.75
N LEU A 204 18.35 27.23 16.75
CA LEU A 204 17.68 25.92 16.82
C LEU A 204 18.71 24.78 16.94
N PRO A 205 18.29 23.55 17.30
CA PRO A 205 19.22 22.44 17.43
C PRO A 205 20.07 22.27 16.17
N LYS A 206 21.37 22.03 16.35
CA LYS A 206 22.32 21.83 15.24
C LYS A 206 22.08 20.52 14.46
N SER A 207 21.21 19.65 14.96
CA SER A 207 20.90 18.35 14.39
C SER A 207 19.47 17.93 14.72
N THR A 208 18.78 17.36 13.74
CA THR A 208 17.50 16.66 13.91
C THR A 208 17.68 15.22 13.46
N VAL A 209 17.24 14.26 14.27
CA VAL A 209 17.37 12.83 13.99
C VAL A 209 16.01 12.17 14.12
N TYR A 210 15.58 11.49 13.06
CA TYR A 210 14.32 10.73 13.03
C TYR A 210 14.61 9.23 13.04
N PHE A 211 13.86 8.49 13.87
CA PHE A 211 13.83 7.03 13.83
C PHE A 211 12.54 6.60 13.16
N THR A 212 12.64 5.74 12.16
CA THR A 212 11.51 5.36 11.32
C THR A 212 11.58 3.88 10.93
N HIS A 213 10.71 3.47 10.01
CA HIS A 213 10.62 2.11 9.48
C HIS A 213 11.09 2.05 8.02
N SER A 214 11.39 0.83 7.57
CA SER A 214 11.76 0.47 6.20
C SER A 214 10.89 1.17 5.13
N GLY A 215 9.56 1.02 5.21
CA GLY A 215 8.65 1.64 4.24
C GLY A 215 8.74 3.17 4.17
N THR A 216 9.06 3.87 5.27
CA THR A 216 9.28 5.32 5.22
C THR A 216 10.59 5.69 4.55
N LEU A 217 11.67 4.93 4.81
CA LEU A 217 12.95 5.13 4.14
C LEU A 217 12.84 4.85 2.65
N LEU A 218 12.23 3.74 2.24
CA LEU A 218 12.01 3.40 0.84
C LEU A 218 11.20 4.48 0.10
N LYS A 219 10.14 5.00 0.72
CA LYS A 219 9.38 6.13 0.15
C LYS A 219 10.26 7.37 -0.01
N MET A 220 11.09 7.70 0.97
CA MET A 220 12.01 8.83 0.90
C MET A 220 13.09 8.63 -0.18
N LEU A 221 13.70 7.45 -0.27
CA LEU A 221 14.66 7.11 -1.32
C LEU A 221 14.02 7.21 -2.71
N ALA A 222 12.80 6.72 -2.87
CA ALA A 222 12.04 6.83 -4.10
C ALA A 222 11.67 8.30 -4.43
N HIS A 223 11.31 9.09 -3.41
CA HIS A 223 11.02 10.51 -3.57
C HIS A 223 12.25 11.34 -3.99
N LEU A 224 13.44 10.93 -3.55
CA LEU A 224 14.72 11.50 -3.98
C LEU A 224 15.21 10.99 -5.34
N GLU A 225 14.47 10.07 -5.97
CA GLU A 225 14.82 9.43 -7.24
C GLU A 225 16.10 8.58 -7.19
N LEU A 226 16.44 8.01 -6.03
CA LEU A 226 17.55 7.08 -5.84
C LEU A 226 17.18 5.63 -6.22
N TYR A 227 18.10 4.91 -6.86
CA TYR A 227 17.93 3.49 -7.25
C TYR A 227 16.74 3.23 -8.20
N LYS A 228 16.32 4.24 -8.96
CA LYS A 228 15.21 4.15 -9.91
C LYS A 228 15.60 3.34 -11.15
N GLU A 229 14.71 2.45 -11.58
CA GLU A 229 14.83 1.71 -12.83
C GLU A 229 14.30 2.50 -14.03
N GLU A 230 14.82 2.21 -15.23
CA GLU A 230 14.25 2.76 -16.48
C GLU A 230 12.82 2.25 -16.74
N LYS A 231 12.52 1.04 -16.29
CA LYS A 231 11.21 0.38 -16.43
C LYS A 231 10.77 -0.18 -15.08
N HIS A 232 9.46 -0.19 -14.82
CA HIS A 232 8.94 -0.80 -13.61
C HIS A 232 9.30 -2.28 -13.51
N LEU A 233 9.66 -2.73 -12.31
CA LEU A 233 9.87 -4.14 -12.01
C LEU A 233 8.53 -4.88 -12.11
N LEU A 234 8.52 -6.01 -12.82
CA LEU A 234 7.35 -6.87 -12.96
C LEU A 234 7.60 -8.24 -12.31
N ALA A 235 6.56 -9.07 -12.24
CA ALA A 235 6.71 -10.42 -11.70
C ALA A 235 7.35 -11.39 -12.71
N ASP A 236 7.26 -11.09 -14.02
CA ASP A 236 7.62 -11.98 -15.13
C ASP A 236 8.96 -11.64 -15.81
N ASP A 237 9.72 -10.69 -15.26
CA ASP A 237 11.00 -10.20 -15.79
C ASP A 237 12.19 -10.44 -14.84
N TYR A 238 12.04 -11.33 -13.84
CA TYR A 238 13.11 -11.77 -12.93
C TYR A 238 14.41 -12.11 -13.68
N ASP A 239 14.33 -12.93 -14.73
CA ASP A 239 15.49 -13.39 -15.50
C ASP A 239 16.22 -12.24 -16.23
N LYS A 240 15.56 -11.08 -16.39
CA LYS A 240 16.08 -9.90 -17.10
C LYS A 240 16.59 -8.82 -16.15
N ASN A 241 16.20 -8.85 -14.87
CA ASN A 241 16.47 -7.79 -13.88
C ASN A 241 17.40 -8.26 -12.75
N SER A 242 18.36 -9.15 -13.07
CA SER A 242 19.32 -9.67 -12.09
C SER A 242 20.27 -8.60 -11.52
N ASP A 243 20.50 -7.53 -12.29
CA ASP A 243 21.38 -6.40 -12.01
C ASP A 243 20.61 -5.10 -11.67
N ARG A 244 19.30 -5.21 -11.37
CA ARG A 244 18.47 -4.08 -10.90
C ARG A 244 19.15 -3.30 -9.76
N ASN A 245 18.95 -1.99 -9.77
CA ASN A 245 19.33 -1.05 -8.73
C ASN A 245 18.40 -1.16 -7.50
N TRP A 246 17.11 -1.43 -7.71
CA TRP A 246 16.15 -1.58 -6.60
C TRP A 246 16.25 -2.98 -5.97
N LYS A 247 17.27 -3.15 -5.14
CA LYS A 247 17.48 -4.34 -4.30
C LYS A 247 17.30 -3.95 -2.84
N VAL A 248 16.13 -4.24 -2.27
CA VAL A 248 15.74 -3.86 -0.91
C VAL A 248 16.73 -4.43 0.11
N SER A 249 17.23 -5.65 -0.14
CA SER A 249 18.29 -6.29 0.64
C SER A 249 19.59 -5.46 0.74
N GLN A 250 19.83 -4.57 -0.22
CA GLN A 250 21.02 -3.73 -0.31
C GLN A 250 20.76 -2.26 0.02
N ILE A 251 19.53 -1.77 -0.14
CA ILE A 251 19.20 -0.35 0.06
C ILE A 251 18.38 -0.08 1.33
N ASP A 252 17.72 -1.08 1.91
CA ASP A 252 16.86 -0.91 3.08
C ASP A 252 16.98 -2.11 4.03
N SER A 253 18.20 -2.31 4.50
CA SER A 253 18.55 -3.35 5.46
C SER A 253 18.34 -2.86 6.90
N PHE A 254 18.50 -3.75 7.88
CA PHE A 254 18.42 -3.35 9.29
C PHE A 254 19.49 -2.30 9.62
N GLY A 255 19.03 -1.12 10.07
CA GLY A 255 19.91 0.00 10.40
C GLY A 255 20.22 0.93 9.23
N THR A 256 19.51 0.80 8.09
CA THR A 256 19.60 1.78 6.99
C THR A 256 19.41 3.20 7.52
N ASN A 257 20.27 4.09 7.04
CA ASN A 257 20.29 5.50 7.40
C ASN A 257 20.36 6.36 6.13
N LEU A 258 19.66 7.49 6.16
CA LEU A 258 19.69 8.53 5.13
C LEU A 258 19.98 9.86 5.84
N ILE A 259 21.08 10.51 5.46
CA ILE A 259 21.64 11.66 6.19
C ILE A 259 21.86 12.80 5.21
N PHE A 260 21.39 13.99 5.60
CA PHE A 260 21.68 15.25 4.90
C PHE A 260 22.56 16.12 5.78
N ILE A 261 23.62 16.70 5.22
CA ILE A 261 24.57 17.56 5.94
C ILE A 261 24.72 18.88 5.20
N LEU A 262 24.43 19.99 5.88
CA LEU A 262 24.60 21.33 5.33
C LEU A 262 26.02 21.88 5.64
N PHE A 263 26.72 22.29 4.60
CA PHE A 263 28.02 22.94 4.64
C PHE A 263 27.90 24.42 4.28
N ASP A 264 28.66 25.28 4.98
CA ASP A 264 28.91 26.65 4.56
C ASP A 264 30.29 26.74 3.89
N CYS A 265 30.30 27.01 2.59
CA CYS A 265 31.49 27.15 1.76
C CYS A 265 31.66 28.62 1.36
N GLN A 266 32.26 29.42 2.24
CA GLN A 266 32.54 30.85 2.01
C GLN A 266 31.26 31.66 1.70
N GLY A 267 30.19 31.42 2.47
CA GLY A 267 28.89 32.06 2.30
C GLY A 267 27.97 31.36 1.31
N ARG A 268 28.40 30.25 0.67
CA ARG A 268 27.54 29.41 -0.16
C ARG A 268 27.16 28.13 0.58
N LYS A 269 25.86 27.91 0.77
CA LYS A 269 25.33 26.69 1.38
C LYS A 269 25.37 25.53 0.40
N LYS A 270 25.85 24.36 0.84
CA LYS A 270 25.86 23.12 0.06
C LYS A 270 25.39 21.95 0.90
N VAL A 271 24.68 20.99 0.30
CA VAL A 271 24.18 19.78 0.99
C VAL A 271 24.93 18.55 0.49
N LEU A 272 25.44 17.76 1.43
CA LEU A 272 25.89 16.39 1.20
C LEU A 272 24.73 15.44 1.54
N THR A 273 24.45 14.47 0.68
CA THR A 273 23.49 13.40 0.95
C THR A 273 24.24 12.08 1.10
N MET A 274 23.94 11.34 2.15
CA MET A 274 24.53 10.05 2.43
C MET A 274 23.44 9.01 2.65
N HIS A 275 23.63 7.81 2.12
CA HIS A 275 22.76 6.67 2.34
C HIS A 275 23.60 5.46 2.73
N GLN A 276 23.28 4.85 3.87
CA GLN A 276 24.09 3.80 4.50
C GLN A 276 25.56 4.21 4.65
N GLU A 277 25.79 5.41 5.18
CA GLU A 277 27.13 6.00 5.41
C GLU A 277 27.97 6.27 4.14
N ASP A 278 27.46 5.95 2.95
CA ASP A 278 28.10 6.27 1.67
C ASP A 278 27.52 7.54 1.05
N ILE A 279 28.37 8.32 0.37
CA ILE A 279 27.93 9.52 -0.37
C ILE A 279 27.10 9.10 -1.58
N VAL A 280 25.88 9.65 -1.70
CA VAL A 280 25.01 9.45 -2.86
C VAL A 280 24.80 10.76 -3.61
N ARG A 281 24.84 10.68 -4.94
CA ARG A 281 24.61 11.84 -5.83
C ARG A 281 23.16 11.88 -6.24
N LEU A 282 22.49 12.99 -5.94
CA LEU A 282 21.10 13.22 -6.31
C LEU A 282 21.00 13.71 -7.76
N GLN A 283 19.82 13.51 -8.36
CA GLN A 283 19.52 13.99 -9.72
C GLN A 283 19.61 15.52 -9.86
N SER A 284 19.43 16.26 -8.77
CA SER A 284 19.64 17.72 -8.74
C SER A 284 21.10 18.12 -8.97
N CYS A 285 22.06 17.23 -8.65
CA CYS A 285 23.50 17.48 -8.74
C CYS A 285 24.28 16.19 -9.11
N PRO A 286 24.10 15.62 -10.31
CA PRO A 286 24.61 14.28 -10.63
C PRO A 286 26.14 14.19 -10.71
N ASN A 287 26.81 15.34 -10.89
CA ASN A 287 28.27 15.43 -11.07
C ASN A 287 29.00 16.01 -9.83
N SER A 288 28.32 16.17 -8.69
CA SER A 288 28.91 16.76 -7.49
C SER A 288 28.42 16.06 -6.22
N ASP A 289 29.35 15.70 -5.35
CA ASP A 289 29.03 15.15 -4.02
C ASP A 289 28.38 16.21 -3.12
N LEU A 290 28.82 17.46 -3.24
CA LEU A 290 28.22 18.61 -2.55
C LEU A 290 27.29 19.36 -3.50
N CYS A 291 25.99 19.18 -3.32
CA CYS A 291 24.98 19.86 -4.11
C CYS A 291 24.81 21.30 -3.62
N ASP A 292 24.72 22.26 -4.54
CA ASP A 292 24.41 23.65 -4.19
C ASP A 292 22.99 23.71 -3.60
N PHE A 293 22.84 24.34 -2.43
CA PHE A 293 21.59 24.26 -1.67
C PHE A 293 20.41 24.93 -2.39
N ASP A 294 20.67 26.03 -3.10
CA ASP A 294 19.64 26.70 -3.90
C ASP A 294 19.23 25.81 -5.09
N THR A 295 20.20 25.14 -5.73
CA THR A 295 19.92 24.16 -6.78
C THR A 295 19.09 22.98 -6.26
N PHE A 296 19.42 22.47 -5.07
CA PHE A 296 18.67 21.40 -4.40
C PHE A 296 17.20 21.81 -4.16
N ILE A 297 16.98 22.98 -3.55
CA ILE A 297 15.63 23.48 -3.26
C ILE A 297 14.84 23.67 -4.56
N ASN A 298 15.45 24.30 -5.57
CA ASN A 298 14.76 24.57 -6.84
C ASN A 298 14.31 23.28 -7.54
N TYR A 299 15.09 22.20 -7.43
CA TYR A 299 14.74 20.90 -8.01
C TYR A 299 13.53 20.26 -7.32
N TYR A 300 13.49 20.30 -5.98
CA TYR A 300 12.40 19.75 -5.16
C TYR A 300 11.32 20.79 -4.81
N ASN A 301 11.27 21.94 -5.49
CA ASN A 301 10.37 23.03 -5.15
C ASN A 301 8.88 22.63 -5.26
N LYS A 302 8.56 21.78 -6.24
CA LYS A 302 7.21 21.20 -6.39
C LYS A 302 6.78 20.38 -5.17
N ASP A 303 7.74 19.83 -4.43
CA ASP A 303 7.50 18.99 -3.26
C ASP A 303 7.33 19.84 -2.00
N LEU A 304 7.60 21.15 -2.03
CA LEU A 304 7.36 22.08 -0.92
C LEU A 304 5.88 22.48 -0.78
N GLU A 305 5.11 22.48 -1.86
CA GLU A 305 3.65 22.73 -1.82
C GLU A 305 2.86 21.53 -1.27
N CYS A 306 3.52 20.38 -1.06
CA CYS A 306 3.07 19.12 -0.45
C CYS A 306 1.62 19.09 0.08
N PRO A 307 0.61 18.84 -0.77
CA PRO A 307 -0.79 18.72 -0.34
C PRO A 307 -1.05 17.34 0.28
N PHE A 308 -0.30 16.99 1.33
CA PHE A 308 -0.25 15.64 1.91
C PHE A 308 -1.62 15.14 2.33
N ASP A 309 -2.41 15.98 3.01
CA ASP A 309 -3.72 15.59 3.51
C ASP A 309 -4.73 15.37 2.38
N THR A 310 -4.69 16.21 1.34
CA THR A 310 -5.51 16.00 0.14
C THR A 310 -5.09 14.74 -0.63
N MET A 311 -3.78 14.49 -0.75
CA MET A 311 -3.25 13.30 -1.42
C MET A 311 -3.61 12.00 -0.70
N CYS A 312 -3.68 12.04 0.64
CA CYS A 312 -3.95 10.87 1.48
C CYS A 312 -5.42 10.76 1.92
N GLU A 313 -6.30 11.66 1.46
CA GLU A 313 -7.70 11.72 1.88
C GLU A 313 -7.85 11.81 3.42
N ASN A 314 -6.96 12.56 4.09
CA ASN A 314 -6.93 12.70 5.56
C ASN A 314 -7.96 13.72 6.11
N GLU A 315 -8.72 14.41 5.25
CA GLU A 315 -9.76 15.34 5.68
C GLU A 315 -10.99 14.55 6.18
N LEU A 316 -11.17 14.54 7.52
CA LEU A 316 -12.34 14.00 8.23
C LEU A 316 -13.54 14.94 8.19
#